data_AF-J5PQQ2-F1
#
_entry.id   AF-J5PQQ2-F1
#
_cell.length_a   1.000
_cell.length_b   1.000
_cell.length_c   1.000
_cell.angle_alpha   90.00
_cell.angle_beta   90.00
_cell.angle_gamma   90.00
#
_symmetry.space_group_name_H-M   'P 1'
#
loop_
_entity.id
_entity.type
_entity.pdbx_description
1 polymer ?
#
loop_
_entity_poly.entity_id
_entity_poly.type
_entity_poly.pdbx_seq_one_letter_code
_entity_poly.pdbx_strand_id
1 'polypeptide(L)'
;MSFIDDARHWATMPVPGASASDARSAVYAAMPVDGLAVLWCRLQTLGLKEQTDETWAASVYFDHLPHNAPERALELILAVLASDAETRVKMQLGQKFGSALIYNHAGRLIARLEAEAPDNPRLRWLLGGVHWWAPGRELKARLARIADEPAWRADEAARDAPAVRLDIEALPLDALARVWVEQHVRPEKDRDANWYALVEHEHTLARSDPGRVIDLVLAVLAIETDPNVLSLLAAGLLETVIGAETIDRVEREAARDPRFRALLGGVWYWNEPDDLKARIDAIVKGPARPDAPA
;
A
#
# COMPACT_ATOMS: atom_id res chain seq x y z
N MET A 1 30.91 4.05 2.06
CA MET A 1 30.06 5.08 1.42
C MET A 1 28.99 5.46 2.42
N SER A 2 28.74 6.75 2.59
CA SER A 2 27.90 7.27 3.67
C SER A 2 26.43 7.07 3.34
N PHE A 3 25.65 6.56 4.28
CA PHE A 3 24.18 6.52 4.25
C PHE A 3 23.55 7.87 3.87
N ILE A 4 24.25 8.99 4.11
CA ILE A 4 23.81 10.34 3.73
C ILE A 4 23.96 10.58 2.21
N ASP A 5 24.93 9.96 1.55
CA ASP A 5 25.06 10.01 0.08
C ASP A 5 24.01 9.11 -0.59
N ASP A 6 23.67 7.97 0.03
CA ASP A 6 22.56 7.13 -0.41
C ASP A 6 21.21 7.85 -0.21
N ALA A 7 20.94 8.44 0.95
CA ALA A 7 19.67 9.14 1.19
C ALA A 7 19.46 10.36 0.26
N ARG A 8 20.53 11.12 -0.05
CA ARG A 8 20.46 12.21 -1.03
C ARG A 8 20.25 11.71 -2.46
N HIS A 9 20.79 10.53 -2.79
CA HIS A 9 20.54 9.87 -4.07
C HIS A 9 19.06 9.49 -4.19
N TRP A 10 18.47 8.85 -3.19
CA TRP A 10 17.07 8.41 -3.21
C TRP A 10 16.05 9.56 -3.27
N ALA A 11 16.32 10.67 -2.56
CA ALA A 11 15.43 11.84 -2.53
C ALA A 11 15.45 12.71 -3.80
N THR A 12 16.45 12.53 -4.68
CA THR A 12 16.58 13.27 -5.95
C THR A 12 16.51 12.36 -7.18
N MET A 13 16.22 11.08 -6.98
CA MET A 13 16.12 10.11 -8.07
C MET A 13 14.77 10.22 -8.80
N PRO A 14 14.75 10.22 -10.15
CA PRO A 14 13.61 9.63 -10.84
C PRO A 14 13.51 8.18 -10.35
N VAL A 15 12.32 7.74 -9.94
CA VAL A 15 11.99 6.40 -9.40
C VAL A 15 13.16 5.42 -9.45
N PRO A 16 13.80 5.09 -8.31
CA PRO A 16 14.92 4.17 -8.27
C PRO A 16 14.63 2.84 -8.95
N GLY A 17 15.32 2.63 -10.07
CA GLY A 17 15.53 1.30 -10.60
C GLY A 17 15.36 1.12 -12.09
N ALA A 18 15.21 2.13 -12.96
CA ALA A 18 14.99 1.86 -14.40
C ALA A 18 15.84 0.68 -14.93
N SER A 19 17.17 0.64 -14.78
CA SER A 19 17.98 -0.48 -15.29
C SER A 19 17.86 -1.85 -14.57
N ALA A 20 17.76 -1.89 -13.23
CA ALA A 20 17.65 -3.14 -12.46
C ALA A 20 16.20 -3.64 -12.34
N SER A 21 15.26 -2.72 -12.25
CA SER A 21 13.83 -2.92 -12.44
C SER A 21 13.55 -3.39 -13.87
N ASP A 22 14.24 -2.90 -14.90
CA ASP A 22 14.10 -3.37 -16.27
C ASP A 22 14.58 -4.82 -16.41
N ALA A 23 15.74 -5.16 -15.82
CA ALA A 23 16.26 -6.53 -15.86
C ALA A 23 15.35 -7.52 -15.09
N ARG A 24 14.83 -7.14 -13.92
CA ARG A 24 13.89 -7.97 -13.15
C ARG A 24 12.51 -8.04 -13.81
N SER A 25 12.03 -6.93 -14.36
CA SER A 25 10.79 -6.89 -15.14
C SER A 25 10.88 -7.75 -16.39
N ALA A 26 12.06 -7.85 -17.02
CA ALA A 26 12.28 -8.78 -18.14
C ALA A 26 12.12 -10.25 -17.71
N VAL A 27 12.56 -10.63 -16.51
CA VAL A 27 12.35 -11.99 -15.96
C VAL A 27 10.85 -12.28 -15.80
N TYR A 28 10.09 -11.36 -15.19
CA TYR A 28 8.64 -11.54 -15.03
C TYR A 28 7.89 -11.48 -16.37
N ALA A 29 8.32 -10.63 -17.30
CA ALA A 29 7.77 -10.56 -18.65
C ALA A 29 7.99 -11.85 -19.45
N ALA A 30 9.12 -12.54 -19.24
CA ALA A 30 9.42 -13.83 -19.86
C ALA A 30 8.72 -15.02 -19.19
N MET A 31 8.23 -14.86 -17.95
CA MET A 31 7.58 -15.94 -17.20
C MET A 31 6.28 -16.42 -17.89
N PRO A 32 5.97 -17.71 -17.93
CA PRO A 32 4.65 -18.19 -18.34
C PRO A 32 3.51 -17.62 -17.47
N VAL A 33 2.32 -17.42 -18.06
CA VAL A 33 1.18 -16.78 -17.37
C VAL A 33 0.72 -17.58 -16.14
N ASP A 34 0.77 -18.91 -16.20
CA ASP A 34 0.52 -19.81 -15.07
C ASP A 34 1.52 -19.59 -13.93
N GLY A 35 2.80 -19.43 -14.25
CA GLY A 35 3.83 -19.04 -13.28
C GLY A 35 3.55 -17.69 -12.63
N LEU A 36 3.15 -16.69 -13.44
CA LEU A 36 2.77 -15.38 -12.92
C LEU A 36 1.51 -15.43 -12.04
N ALA A 37 0.53 -16.28 -12.39
CA ALA A 37 -0.68 -16.45 -11.59
C ALA A 37 -0.36 -17.03 -10.21
N VAL A 38 0.55 -18.02 -10.13
CA VAL A 38 1.02 -18.57 -8.85
C VAL A 38 1.75 -17.50 -8.04
N LEU A 39 2.66 -16.75 -8.67
CA LEU A 39 3.39 -15.66 -8.01
C LEU A 39 2.44 -14.60 -7.48
N TRP A 40 1.48 -14.15 -8.29
CA TRP A 40 0.45 -13.18 -7.88
C TRP A 40 -0.30 -13.65 -6.64
N CYS A 41 -0.78 -14.90 -6.64
CA CYS A 41 -1.53 -15.46 -5.51
C CYS A 41 -0.69 -15.50 -4.23
N ARG A 42 0.60 -15.85 -4.34
CA ARG A 42 1.52 -15.86 -3.19
C ARG A 42 1.79 -14.47 -2.65
N LEU A 43 1.94 -13.46 -3.51
CA LEU A 43 2.15 -12.08 -3.05
C LEU A 43 0.95 -11.57 -2.23
N GLN A 44 -0.27 -11.97 -2.56
CA GLN A 44 -1.45 -11.53 -1.82
C GLN A 44 -1.51 -12.09 -0.39
N THR A 45 -0.72 -13.13 -0.07
CA THR A 45 -0.68 -13.70 1.29
C THR A 45 0.39 -13.08 2.17
N LEU A 46 1.24 -12.21 1.63
CA LEU A 46 2.33 -11.59 2.39
C LEU A 46 1.80 -10.40 3.21
N GLY A 47 2.09 -10.42 4.51
CA GLY A 47 1.97 -9.27 5.38
C GLY A 47 3.15 -8.31 5.23
N LEU A 48 3.04 -7.14 5.86
CA LEU A 48 4.06 -6.09 5.75
C LEU A 48 5.46 -6.55 6.21
N LYS A 49 5.51 -7.37 7.26
CA LYS A 49 6.78 -7.90 7.82
C LYS A 49 7.49 -8.89 6.91
N GLU A 50 6.76 -9.48 5.96
CA GLU A 50 7.29 -10.49 5.04
C GLU A 50 7.76 -9.86 3.72
N GLN A 51 7.60 -8.54 3.55
CA GLN A 51 8.04 -7.84 2.36
C GLN A 51 9.56 -7.71 2.32
N THR A 52 10.11 -8.06 1.16
CA THR A 52 11.50 -7.88 0.77
C THR A 52 11.60 -7.07 -0.52
N ASP A 53 12.81 -6.62 -0.87
CA ASP A 53 13.10 -5.95 -2.15
C ASP A 53 12.63 -6.78 -3.36
N GLU A 54 12.71 -8.10 -3.29
CA GLU A 54 12.24 -9.01 -4.34
C GLU A 54 10.71 -8.99 -4.47
N THR A 55 10.00 -9.05 -3.33
CA THR A 55 8.53 -9.00 -3.32
C THR A 55 7.99 -7.63 -3.74
N TRP A 56 8.73 -6.56 -3.42
CA TRP A 56 8.45 -5.21 -3.89
C TRP A 56 8.61 -5.11 -5.41
N ALA A 57 9.74 -5.59 -5.96
CA ALA A 57 9.96 -5.60 -7.41
C ALA A 57 8.89 -6.40 -8.16
N ALA A 58 8.41 -7.52 -7.58
CA ALA A 58 7.31 -8.27 -8.15
C ALA A 58 5.98 -7.49 -8.10
N SER A 59 5.68 -6.82 -6.99
CA SER A 59 4.49 -5.96 -6.86
C SER A 59 4.48 -4.84 -7.90
N VAL A 60 5.61 -4.15 -8.08
CA VAL A 60 5.78 -3.08 -9.08
C VAL A 60 5.56 -3.60 -10.51
N TYR A 61 6.05 -4.81 -10.83
CA TYR A 61 5.77 -5.43 -12.12
C TYR A 61 4.27 -5.60 -12.36
N PHE A 62 3.54 -6.09 -11.35
CA PHE A 62 2.10 -6.27 -11.45
C PHE A 62 1.36 -4.94 -11.56
N ASP A 63 1.75 -3.90 -10.83
CA ASP A 63 1.14 -2.57 -10.95
C ASP A 63 1.28 -1.99 -12.36
N HIS A 64 2.41 -2.27 -13.04
CA HIS A 64 2.64 -1.80 -14.41
C HIS A 64 2.02 -2.69 -15.50
N LEU A 65 1.78 -3.98 -15.21
CA LEU A 65 1.30 -4.93 -16.21
C LEU A 65 0.00 -4.51 -16.93
N PRO A 66 -1.08 -4.04 -16.25
CA PRO A 66 -2.30 -3.64 -16.94
C PRO A 66 -2.11 -2.44 -17.87
N HIS A 67 -1.10 -1.60 -17.62
CA HIS A 67 -0.77 -0.44 -18.46
C HIS A 67 0.11 -0.82 -19.66
N ASN A 68 1.10 -1.68 -19.44
CA ASN A 68 2.13 -1.97 -20.43
C ASN A 68 1.76 -3.14 -21.37
N ALA A 69 1.01 -4.12 -20.87
CA ALA A 69 0.62 -5.31 -21.64
C ALA A 69 -0.81 -5.78 -21.28
N PRO A 70 -1.84 -5.00 -21.64
CA PRO A 70 -3.22 -5.24 -21.21
C PRO A 70 -3.79 -6.61 -21.62
N GLU A 71 -3.40 -7.16 -22.77
CA GLU A 71 -3.81 -8.51 -23.18
C GLU A 71 -3.28 -9.58 -22.22
N ARG A 72 -2.00 -9.48 -21.88
CA ARG A 72 -1.33 -10.39 -20.94
C ARG A 72 -1.88 -10.20 -19.52
N ALA A 73 -2.23 -8.96 -19.17
CA ALA A 73 -2.90 -8.65 -17.91
C ALA A 73 -4.26 -9.36 -17.81
N LEU A 74 -5.04 -9.37 -18.89
CA LEU A 74 -6.29 -10.11 -18.95
C LEU A 74 -6.07 -11.63 -18.88
N GLU A 75 -5.04 -12.16 -19.54
CA GLU A 75 -4.67 -13.58 -19.45
C GLU A 75 -4.32 -14.00 -18.01
N LEU A 76 -3.56 -13.17 -17.31
CA LEU A 76 -3.27 -13.37 -15.89
C LEU A 76 -4.54 -13.39 -15.03
N ILE A 77 -5.45 -12.42 -15.24
CA ILE A 77 -6.75 -12.40 -14.54
C ILE A 77 -7.49 -13.72 -14.77
N LEU A 78 -7.60 -14.17 -16.02
CA LEU A 78 -8.30 -15.41 -16.35
C LEU A 78 -7.64 -16.63 -15.70
N ALA A 79 -6.31 -16.70 -15.69
CA ALA A 79 -5.55 -17.78 -15.05
C ALA A 79 -5.76 -17.81 -13.52
N VAL A 80 -5.72 -16.65 -12.84
CA VAL A 80 -5.98 -16.56 -11.40
C VAL A 80 -7.45 -16.86 -11.08
N LEU A 81 -8.39 -16.43 -11.92
CA LEU A 81 -9.80 -16.78 -11.75
C LEU A 81 -10.02 -18.29 -11.91
N ALA A 82 -9.30 -18.97 -12.81
CA ALA A 82 -9.38 -20.41 -13.00
C ALA A 82 -8.78 -21.23 -11.85
N SER A 83 -7.83 -20.67 -11.08
CA SER A 83 -7.13 -21.38 -10.01
C SER A 83 -8.02 -21.70 -8.78
N ASP A 84 -7.45 -22.47 -7.86
CA ASP A 84 -8.02 -22.80 -6.55
C ASP A 84 -7.80 -21.71 -5.49
N ALA A 85 -7.23 -20.56 -5.88
CA ALA A 85 -7.04 -19.44 -4.96
C ALA A 85 -8.35 -19.02 -4.28
N GLU A 86 -8.25 -18.66 -3.00
CA GLU A 86 -9.38 -18.20 -2.22
C GLU A 86 -10.03 -16.94 -2.81
N THR A 87 -11.31 -16.73 -2.51
CA THR A 87 -12.09 -15.59 -3.01
C THR A 87 -11.40 -14.26 -2.71
N ARG A 88 -10.84 -14.09 -1.50
CA ARG A 88 -10.15 -12.84 -1.10
C ARG A 88 -8.92 -12.52 -1.96
N VAL A 89 -8.14 -13.53 -2.36
CA VAL A 89 -7.02 -13.36 -3.30
C VAL A 89 -7.52 -12.95 -4.68
N LYS A 90 -8.61 -13.58 -5.15
CA LYS A 90 -9.23 -13.21 -6.43
C LYS A 90 -9.81 -11.80 -6.40
N MET A 91 -10.33 -11.34 -5.25
CA MET A 91 -10.82 -9.98 -5.10
C MET A 91 -9.72 -8.92 -5.26
N GLN A 92 -8.47 -9.25 -4.90
CA GLN A 92 -7.32 -8.35 -5.10
C GLN A 92 -7.06 -8.07 -6.58
N LEU A 93 -7.45 -8.97 -7.50
CA LEU A 93 -7.42 -8.67 -8.93
C LEU A 93 -8.26 -7.45 -9.24
N GLY A 94 -9.44 -7.30 -8.63
CA GLY A 94 -10.35 -6.18 -8.91
C GLY A 94 -9.76 -4.84 -8.46
N GLN A 95 -9.18 -4.82 -7.26
CA GLN A 95 -8.62 -3.61 -6.65
C GLN A 95 -7.36 -3.13 -7.36
N LYS A 96 -6.40 -4.03 -7.59
CA LYS A 96 -5.06 -3.67 -8.10
C LYS A 96 -4.93 -3.73 -9.62
N PHE A 97 -5.76 -4.53 -10.28
CA PHE A 97 -5.57 -4.92 -11.69
C PHE A 97 -6.75 -4.53 -12.58
N GLY A 98 -7.94 -4.99 -12.20
CA GLY A 98 -9.17 -4.87 -12.96
C GLY A 98 -9.61 -3.42 -13.08
N SER A 99 -9.49 -2.61 -12.02
CA SER A 99 -9.77 -1.18 -12.05
C SER A 99 -8.96 -0.46 -13.14
N ALA A 100 -7.63 -0.59 -13.12
CA ALA A 100 -6.73 0.01 -14.09
C ALA A 100 -6.96 -0.52 -15.51
N LEU A 101 -7.14 -1.83 -15.66
CA LEU A 101 -7.36 -2.48 -16.95
C LEU A 101 -8.68 -2.03 -17.59
N ILE A 102 -9.77 -1.97 -16.81
CA ILE A 102 -11.08 -1.54 -17.28
C ILE A 102 -11.10 -0.05 -17.57
N TYR A 103 -10.53 0.78 -16.69
CA TYR A 103 -10.47 2.22 -16.90
C TYR A 103 -9.71 2.60 -18.17
N ASN A 104 -8.53 2.01 -18.39
CA ASN A 104 -7.64 2.40 -19.50
C ASN A 104 -7.89 1.62 -20.79
N HIS A 105 -8.36 0.37 -20.71
CA HIS A 105 -8.33 -0.56 -21.84
C HIS A 105 -9.64 -1.30 -22.12
N ALA A 106 -10.74 -1.03 -21.38
CA ALA A 106 -12.03 -1.69 -21.65
C ALA A 106 -12.47 -1.54 -23.10
N GLY A 107 -12.29 -0.37 -23.74
CA GLY A 107 -12.67 -0.17 -25.14
C GLY A 107 -11.98 -1.15 -26.11
N ARG A 108 -10.71 -1.51 -25.84
CA ARG A 108 -9.94 -2.48 -26.64
C ARG A 108 -10.28 -3.92 -26.28
N LEU A 109 -10.56 -4.18 -25.00
CA LEU A 109 -10.76 -5.54 -24.48
C LEU A 109 -12.22 -6.00 -24.49
N ILE A 110 -13.18 -5.10 -24.72
CA ILE A 110 -14.62 -5.38 -24.52
C ILE A 110 -15.11 -6.59 -25.32
N ALA A 111 -14.68 -6.74 -26.59
CA ALA A 111 -15.11 -7.87 -27.41
C ALA A 111 -14.64 -9.21 -26.83
N ARG A 112 -13.41 -9.27 -26.29
CA ARG A 112 -12.89 -10.46 -25.62
C ARG A 112 -13.60 -10.71 -24.30
N LEU A 113 -13.85 -9.66 -23.49
CA LEU A 113 -14.60 -9.79 -22.24
C LEU A 113 -16.02 -10.30 -22.48
N GLU A 114 -16.71 -9.80 -23.50
CA GLU A 114 -18.05 -10.27 -23.88
C GLU A 114 -18.05 -11.70 -24.43
N ALA A 115 -16.97 -12.14 -25.08
CA ALA A 115 -16.83 -13.51 -25.58
C ALA A 115 -16.54 -14.52 -24.46
N GLU A 116 -15.73 -14.15 -23.47
CA GLU A 116 -15.31 -15.03 -22.35
C GLU A 116 -16.38 -15.12 -21.25
N ALA A 117 -17.13 -14.05 -21.02
CA ALA A 117 -18.07 -13.95 -19.89
C ALA A 117 -19.17 -15.02 -19.84
N PRO A 118 -19.80 -15.46 -20.96
CA PRO A 118 -20.86 -16.46 -20.93
C PRO A 118 -20.45 -17.77 -20.25
N ASP A 119 -19.22 -18.22 -20.50
CA ASP A 119 -18.70 -19.50 -19.99
C ASP A 119 -17.84 -19.34 -18.73
N ASN A 120 -17.66 -18.11 -18.24
CA ASN A 120 -16.79 -17.81 -17.11
C ASN A 120 -17.53 -17.05 -15.99
N PRO A 121 -18.22 -17.75 -15.07
CA PRO A 121 -18.95 -17.12 -13.98
C PRO A 121 -18.04 -16.32 -13.03
N ARG A 122 -16.77 -16.73 -12.87
CA ARG A 122 -15.80 -16.01 -12.03
C ARG A 122 -15.35 -14.70 -12.68
N LEU A 123 -15.26 -14.64 -14.01
CA LEU A 123 -15.04 -13.37 -14.72
C LEU A 123 -16.24 -12.44 -14.54
N ARG A 124 -17.47 -12.94 -14.70
CA ARG A 124 -18.68 -12.15 -14.47
C ARG A 124 -18.74 -11.57 -13.05
N TRP A 125 -18.43 -12.41 -12.06
CA TRP A 125 -18.28 -11.99 -10.66
C TRP A 125 -17.25 -10.88 -10.50
N LEU A 126 -16.02 -11.04 -11.03
CA LEU A 126 -14.99 -10.00 -10.94
C LEU A 126 -15.42 -8.69 -11.62
N LEU A 127 -16.06 -8.77 -12.79
CA LEU A 127 -16.60 -7.61 -13.50
C LEU A 127 -17.68 -6.89 -12.69
N GLY A 128 -18.42 -7.60 -11.83
CA GLY A 128 -19.32 -7.02 -10.83
C GLY A 128 -18.66 -5.97 -9.95
N GLY A 129 -17.39 -6.17 -9.60
CA GLY A 129 -16.61 -5.24 -8.78
C GLY A 129 -15.95 -4.09 -9.52
N VAL A 130 -15.78 -4.19 -10.85
CA VAL A 130 -14.93 -3.24 -11.60
C VAL A 130 -15.60 -2.55 -12.80
N HIS A 131 -16.78 -2.97 -13.24
CA HIS A 131 -17.42 -2.43 -14.45
C HIS A 131 -17.61 -0.91 -14.42
N TRP A 132 -17.83 -0.34 -13.24
CA TRP A 132 -18.07 1.08 -13.03
C TRP A 132 -16.85 1.97 -13.30
N TRP A 133 -15.65 1.39 -13.35
CA TRP A 133 -14.42 2.07 -13.75
C TRP A 133 -14.34 2.33 -15.26
N ALA A 134 -15.17 1.71 -16.09
CA ALA A 134 -15.05 1.85 -17.53
C ALA A 134 -15.25 3.31 -17.99
N PRO A 135 -14.51 3.79 -19.00
CA PRO A 135 -14.66 5.15 -19.47
C PRO A 135 -15.96 5.28 -20.29
N GLY A 136 -16.76 6.29 -19.98
CA GLY A 136 -17.99 6.60 -20.70
C GLY A 136 -19.17 5.69 -20.36
N ARG A 137 -20.39 6.16 -20.67
CA ARG A 137 -21.64 5.48 -20.28
C ARG A 137 -21.88 4.19 -21.05
N GLU A 138 -21.47 4.14 -22.31
CA GLU A 138 -21.71 2.97 -23.18
C GLU A 138 -20.90 1.76 -22.71
N LEU A 139 -19.60 1.90 -22.48
CA LEU A 139 -18.76 0.79 -22.02
C LEU A 139 -19.19 0.30 -20.62
N LYS A 140 -19.54 1.22 -19.71
CA LYS A 140 -20.14 0.86 -18.41
C LYS A 140 -21.39 0.00 -18.60
N ALA A 141 -22.32 0.43 -19.45
CA ALA A 141 -23.55 -0.32 -19.71
C ALA A 141 -23.28 -1.69 -20.33
N ARG A 142 -22.31 -1.80 -21.25
CA ARG A 142 -21.94 -3.09 -21.85
C ARG A 142 -21.36 -4.06 -20.82
N LEU A 143 -20.42 -3.61 -19.99
CA LEU A 143 -19.82 -4.42 -18.94
C LEU A 143 -20.83 -4.79 -17.85
N ALA A 144 -21.70 -3.86 -17.47
CA ALA A 144 -22.77 -4.12 -16.49
C ALA A 144 -23.73 -5.24 -16.93
N ARG A 145 -23.97 -5.43 -18.25
CA ARG A 145 -24.84 -6.51 -18.75
C ARG A 145 -24.27 -7.91 -18.56
N ILE A 146 -22.94 -8.04 -18.52
CA ILE A 146 -22.26 -9.33 -18.34
C ILE A 146 -21.78 -9.53 -16.90
N ALA A 147 -21.66 -8.46 -16.13
CA ALA A 147 -21.25 -8.48 -14.74
C ALA A 147 -22.27 -9.16 -13.81
N ASP A 148 -21.78 -9.80 -12.75
CA ASP A 148 -22.56 -10.29 -11.62
C ASP A 148 -22.25 -9.44 -10.39
N GLU A 149 -22.74 -8.20 -10.40
CA GLU A 149 -22.56 -7.27 -9.29
C GLU A 149 -23.18 -7.78 -7.98
N PRO A 150 -24.39 -8.38 -7.95
CA PRO A 150 -24.96 -8.90 -6.71
C PRO A 150 -24.07 -9.95 -6.04
N ALA A 151 -23.50 -10.90 -6.80
CA ALA A 151 -22.60 -11.90 -6.24
C ALA A 151 -21.31 -11.27 -5.71
N TRP A 152 -20.71 -10.33 -6.45
CA TRP A 152 -19.53 -9.60 -5.99
C TRP A 152 -19.79 -8.83 -4.68
N ARG A 153 -20.91 -8.10 -4.61
CA ARG A 153 -21.28 -7.30 -3.43
C ARG A 153 -21.51 -8.18 -2.19
N ALA A 154 -22.03 -9.38 -2.36
CA ALA A 154 -22.19 -10.32 -1.25
C ALA A 154 -20.82 -10.74 -0.67
N ASP A 155 -19.85 -11.07 -1.52
CA ASP A 155 -18.50 -11.42 -1.08
C ASP A 155 -17.73 -10.21 -0.53
N GLU A 156 -17.94 -9.02 -1.08
CA GLU A 156 -17.40 -7.76 -0.54
C GLU A 156 -17.91 -7.49 0.87
N ALA A 157 -19.22 -7.60 1.09
CA ALA A 157 -19.81 -7.46 2.42
C ALA A 157 -19.29 -8.53 3.40
N ALA A 158 -19.10 -9.77 2.93
CA ALA A 158 -18.55 -10.85 3.75
C ALA A 158 -17.06 -10.64 4.09
N ARG A 159 -16.26 -10.10 3.17
CA ARG A 159 -14.86 -9.70 3.43
C ARG A 159 -14.80 -8.60 4.48
N ASP A 160 -15.65 -7.59 4.34
CA ASP A 160 -15.60 -6.39 5.18
C ASP A 160 -16.19 -6.62 6.58
N ALA A 161 -16.94 -7.70 6.80
CA ALA A 161 -17.47 -8.06 8.11
C ALA A 161 -16.39 -8.65 9.04
N PRO A 162 -15.92 -7.92 10.07
CA PRO A 162 -14.95 -8.45 11.01
C PRO A 162 -15.60 -9.49 11.93
N ALA A 163 -14.82 -10.45 12.42
CA ALA A 163 -15.28 -11.40 13.44
C ALA A 163 -15.66 -10.69 14.76
N VAL A 164 -14.91 -9.63 15.11
CA VAL A 164 -15.17 -8.75 16.25
C VAL A 164 -14.98 -7.32 15.79
N ARG A 165 -16.01 -6.48 15.95
CA ARG A 165 -15.92 -5.05 15.63
C ARG A 165 -15.24 -4.31 16.77
N LEU A 166 -14.22 -3.53 16.44
CA LEU A 166 -13.47 -2.72 17.39
C LEU A 166 -14.09 -1.32 17.49
N ASP A 167 -14.18 -0.80 18.71
CA ASP A 167 -14.48 0.61 18.97
C ASP A 167 -13.14 1.37 19.07
N ILE A 168 -12.58 1.71 17.91
CA ILE A 168 -11.23 2.30 17.80
C ILE A 168 -11.11 3.60 18.61
N GLU A 169 -12.14 4.43 18.60
CA GLU A 169 -12.14 5.74 19.28
C GLU A 169 -12.08 5.60 20.81
N ALA A 170 -12.67 4.54 21.35
CA ALA A 170 -12.69 4.27 22.79
C ALA A 170 -11.45 3.53 23.30
N LEU A 171 -10.55 3.08 22.41
CA LEU A 171 -9.38 2.31 22.83
C LEU A 171 -8.41 3.17 23.66
N PRO A 172 -7.88 2.64 24.77
CA PRO A 172 -6.73 3.26 25.43
C PRO A 172 -5.51 3.20 24.51
N LEU A 173 -4.59 4.14 24.66
CA LEU A 173 -3.47 4.35 23.74
C LEU A 173 -2.62 3.08 23.51
N ASP A 174 -2.36 2.30 24.55
CA ASP A 174 -1.57 1.07 24.46
C ASP A 174 -2.31 -0.03 23.67
N ALA A 175 -3.63 -0.11 23.82
CA ALA A 175 -4.46 -1.02 23.01
C ALA A 175 -4.57 -0.54 21.57
N LEU A 176 -4.71 0.78 21.36
CA LEU A 176 -4.71 1.38 20.03
C LEU A 176 -3.40 1.10 19.29
N ALA A 177 -2.25 1.23 19.96
CA ALA A 177 -0.94 0.90 19.38
C ALA A 177 -0.83 -0.58 18.97
N ARG A 178 -1.34 -1.51 19.79
CA ARG A 178 -1.37 -2.95 19.42
C ARG A 178 -2.28 -3.20 18.23
N VAL A 179 -3.48 -2.62 18.23
CA VAL A 179 -4.42 -2.71 17.09
C VAL A 179 -3.80 -2.11 15.84
N TRP A 180 -3.09 -0.99 15.96
CA TRP A 180 -2.38 -0.35 14.85
C TRP A 180 -1.41 -1.33 14.19
N VAL A 181 -0.53 -1.95 14.97
CA VAL A 181 0.41 -2.95 14.46
C VAL A 181 -0.33 -4.13 13.85
N GLU A 182 -1.30 -4.70 14.56
CA GLU A 182 -2.06 -5.89 14.11
C GLU A 182 -2.80 -5.66 12.78
N GLN A 183 -3.36 -4.48 12.54
CA GLN A 183 -4.07 -4.18 11.29
C GLN A 183 -3.10 -3.94 10.13
N HIS A 184 -1.99 -3.23 10.37
CA HIS A 184 -1.04 -2.86 9.33
C HIS A 184 -0.18 -4.04 8.85
N VAL A 185 0.13 -5.00 9.73
CA VAL A 185 0.95 -6.16 9.37
C VAL A 185 0.19 -7.22 8.57
N ARG A 186 -1.16 -7.18 8.60
CA ARG A 186 -1.98 -8.16 7.87
C ARG A 186 -1.80 -8.03 6.36
N PRO A 187 -1.84 -9.16 5.63
CA PRO A 187 -1.97 -9.15 4.19
C PRO A 187 -3.19 -8.31 3.77
N GLU A 188 -3.06 -7.59 2.65
CA GLU A 188 -4.11 -6.66 2.23
C GLU A 188 -5.45 -7.36 1.97
N LYS A 189 -5.42 -8.59 1.49
CA LYS A 189 -6.59 -9.44 1.27
C LYS A 189 -7.42 -9.70 2.54
N ASP A 190 -6.81 -9.57 3.72
CA ASP A 190 -7.41 -9.87 5.02
C ASP A 190 -7.81 -8.63 5.81
N ARG A 191 -7.72 -7.45 5.19
CA ARG A 191 -8.24 -6.19 5.74
C ARG A 191 -9.77 -6.18 5.67
N ASP A 192 -10.39 -5.73 6.75
CA ASP A 192 -11.85 -5.68 6.93
C ASP A 192 -12.29 -4.28 7.43
N ALA A 193 -13.54 -4.13 7.87
CA ALA A 193 -14.05 -2.86 8.38
C ALA A 193 -13.28 -2.28 9.58
N ASN A 194 -12.58 -3.10 10.38
CA ASN A 194 -11.75 -2.56 11.46
C ASN A 194 -10.53 -1.82 10.91
N TRP A 195 -9.96 -2.28 9.79
CA TRP A 195 -8.86 -1.58 9.15
C TRP A 195 -9.29 -0.21 8.65
N TYR A 196 -10.44 -0.12 7.95
CA TYR A 196 -10.98 1.16 7.50
C TYR A 196 -11.34 2.10 8.65
N ALA A 197 -11.88 1.58 9.75
CA ALA A 197 -12.16 2.37 10.95
C ALA A 197 -10.89 2.94 11.58
N LEU A 198 -9.79 2.16 11.59
CA LEU A 198 -8.50 2.62 12.08
C LEU A 198 -7.93 3.75 11.22
N VAL A 199 -7.90 3.60 9.88
CA VAL A 199 -7.42 4.66 8.96
C VAL A 199 -8.22 5.95 9.11
N GLU A 200 -9.55 5.84 9.21
CA GLU A 200 -10.41 7.01 9.38
C GLU A 200 -10.15 7.71 10.72
N HIS A 201 -9.95 6.92 11.78
CA HIS A 201 -9.58 7.45 13.09
C HIS A 201 -8.24 8.18 13.04
N GLU A 202 -7.22 7.61 12.39
CA GLU A 202 -5.91 8.24 12.21
C GLU A 202 -6.00 9.58 11.48
N HIS A 203 -6.73 9.63 10.36
CA HIS A 203 -6.98 10.86 9.60
C HIS A 203 -7.73 11.92 10.40
N THR A 204 -8.68 11.50 11.24
CA THR A 204 -9.42 12.41 12.12
C THR A 204 -8.51 12.93 13.22
N LEU A 205 -7.77 12.04 13.87
CA LEU A 205 -6.86 12.34 14.98
C LEU A 205 -5.76 13.30 14.56
N ALA A 206 -5.15 13.09 13.38
CA ALA A 206 -4.13 13.98 12.84
C ALA A 206 -4.61 15.42 12.61
N ARG A 207 -5.91 15.63 12.33
CA ARG A 207 -6.47 16.98 12.15
C ARG A 207 -6.92 17.61 13.46
N SER A 208 -7.42 16.80 14.40
CA SER A 208 -8.01 17.31 15.65
C SER A 208 -7.02 17.43 16.80
N ASP A 209 -6.05 16.50 16.87
CA ASP A 209 -5.05 16.42 17.93
C ASP A 209 -3.74 15.80 17.41
N PRO A 210 -2.92 16.58 16.69
CA PRO A 210 -1.60 16.14 16.21
C PRO A 210 -0.69 15.64 17.33
N GLY A 211 -0.85 16.16 18.55
CA GLY A 211 -0.10 15.72 19.72
C GLY A 211 -0.38 14.27 20.07
N ARG A 212 -1.66 13.87 20.05
CA ARG A 212 -2.05 12.49 20.35
C ARG A 212 -1.64 11.49 19.27
N VAL A 213 -1.43 11.95 18.03
CA VAL A 213 -0.75 11.12 17.00
C VAL A 213 0.69 10.86 17.39
N ILE A 214 1.43 11.86 17.88
CA ILE A 214 2.81 11.65 18.36
C ILE A 214 2.82 10.66 19.55
N ASP A 215 1.84 10.74 20.45
CA ASP A 215 1.68 9.73 21.52
C ASP A 215 1.48 8.32 20.96
N LEU A 216 0.66 8.16 19.92
CA LEU A 216 0.46 6.88 19.25
C LEU A 216 1.74 6.38 18.57
N VAL A 217 2.47 7.25 17.87
CA VAL A 217 3.76 6.92 17.24
C VAL A 217 4.76 6.40 18.28
N LEU A 218 4.88 7.08 19.42
CA LEU A 218 5.76 6.63 20.51
C LEU A 218 5.30 5.30 21.11
N ALA A 219 3.99 5.11 21.28
CA ALA A 219 3.43 3.86 21.80
C ALA A 219 3.66 2.67 20.86
N VAL A 220 3.51 2.86 19.54
CA VAL A 220 3.84 1.84 18.53
C VAL A 220 5.34 1.56 18.52
N LEU A 221 6.18 2.59 18.51
CA LEU A 221 7.62 2.45 18.52
C LEU A 221 8.13 1.69 19.77
N ALA A 222 7.44 1.82 20.91
CA ALA A 222 7.76 1.08 22.12
C ALA A 222 7.56 -0.44 21.99
N ILE A 223 6.64 -0.90 21.14
CA ILE A 223 6.28 -2.32 21.00
C ILE A 223 6.74 -2.98 19.70
N GLU A 224 7.12 -2.20 18.69
CA GLU A 224 7.49 -2.69 17.36
C GLU A 224 8.94 -2.36 17.00
N THR A 225 9.61 -3.27 16.31
CA THR A 225 11.01 -3.16 15.89
C THR A 225 11.22 -3.48 14.41
N ASP A 226 10.22 -4.05 13.73
CA ASP A 226 10.32 -4.43 12.33
C ASP A 226 10.47 -3.20 11.42
N PRO A 227 11.51 -3.17 10.56
CA PRO A 227 11.82 -1.99 9.77
C PRO A 227 10.73 -1.65 8.74
N ASN A 228 9.99 -2.63 8.20
CA ASN A 228 8.93 -2.35 7.23
C ASN A 228 7.74 -1.68 7.92
N VAL A 229 7.40 -2.15 9.12
CA VAL A 229 6.34 -1.54 9.93
C VAL A 229 6.72 -0.13 10.38
N LEU A 230 7.96 0.07 10.84
CA LEU A 230 8.45 1.38 11.25
C LEU A 230 8.56 2.36 10.06
N SER A 231 8.88 1.89 8.85
CA SER A 231 8.85 2.71 7.63
C SER A 231 7.45 3.27 7.37
N LEU A 232 6.41 2.44 7.52
CA LEU A 232 5.03 2.88 7.38
C LEU A 232 4.61 3.86 8.48
N LEU A 233 5.06 3.65 9.70
CA LEU A 233 4.83 4.58 10.81
C LEU A 233 5.45 5.97 10.54
N ALA A 234 6.63 6.00 9.92
CA ALA A 234 7.33 7.22 9.54
C ALA A 234 6.63 7.96 8.38
N ALA A 235 6.45 7.28 7.24
CA ALA A 235 5.86 7.86 6.02
C ALA A 235 4.33 8.07 6.08
N GLY A 236 3.67 7.54 7.12
CA GLY A 236 2.24 7.71 7.36
C GLY A 236 1.97 8.70 8.49
N LEU A 237 1.82 8.17 9.71
CA LEU A 237 1.37 8.93 10.87
C LEU A 237 2.32 10.08 11.22
N LEU A 238 3.62 9.79 11.32
CA LEU A 238 4.58 10.80 11.78
C LEU A 238 4.73 11.92 10.75
N GLU A 239 4.85 11.58 9.46
CA GLU A 239 4.86 12.56 8.36
C GLU A 239 3.65 13.49 8.39
N THR A 240 2.45 12.93 8.61
CA THR A 240 1.21 13.69 8.56
C THR A 240 1.13 14.80 9.62
N VAL A 241 1.83 14.64 10.76
CA VAL A 241 1.69 15.56 11.91
C VAL A 241 2.93 16.38 12.19
N ILE A 242 4.03 16.20 11.45
CA ILE A 242 5.20 17.06 11.59
C ILE A 242 4.91 18.41 10.93
N GLY A 243 4.92 19.46 11.74
CA GLY A 243 4.63 20.81 11.30
C GLY A 243 5.09 21.84 12.31
N ALA A 244 4.88 23.13 11.98
CA ALA A 244 5.27 24.24 12.86
C ALA A 244 4.69 24.13 14.29
N GLU A 245 3.51 23.52 14.46
CA GLU A 245 2.85 23.37 15.76
C GLU A 245 3.42 22.22 16.61
N THR A 246 4.05 21.23 15.98
CA THR A 246 4.49 19.99 16.65
C THR A 246 6.01 19.85 16.72
N ILE A 247 6.76 20.62 15.93
CA ILE A 247 8.21 20.48 15.77
C ILE A 247 8.98 20.60 17.09
N ASP A 248 8.58 21.51 18.00
CA ASP A 248 9.23 21.63 19.31
C ASP A 248 9.07 20.35 20.15
N ARG A 249 7.94 19.64 20.00
CA ARG A 249 7.71 18.36 20.65
C ARG A 249 8.56 17.28 19.99
N VAL A 250 8.59 17.24 18.66
CA VAL A 250 9.40 16.29 17.88
C VAL A 250 10.88 16.38 18.26
N GLU A 251 11.43 17.59 18.36
CA GLU A 251 12.82 17.80 18.82
C GLU A 251 13.07 17.26 20.23
N ARG A 252 12.16 17.52 21.17
CA ARG A 252 12.30 17.03 22.55
C ARG A 252 12.28 15.50 22.62
N GLU A 253 11.39 14.85 21.87
CA GLU A 253 11.30 13.40 21.86
C GLU A 253 12.49 12.75 21.15
N ALA A 254 12.96 13.34 20.04
CA ALA A 254 14.15 12.86 19.34
C ALA A 254 15.45 13.02 20.16
N ALA A 255 15.52 14.03 21.02
CA ALA A 255 16.64 14.19 21.95
C ALA A 255 16.64 13.12 23.06
N ARG A 256 15.47 12.59 23.42
CA ARG A 256 15.29 11.60 24.50
C ARG A 256 15.36 10.15 24.03
N ASP A 257 14.86 9.88 22.83
CA ASP A 257 14.76 8.53 22.27
C ASP A 257 15.52 8.43 20.94
N PRO A 258 16.68 7.74 20.93
CA PRO A 258 17.44 7.48 19.71
C PRO A 258 16.65 6.71 18.64
N ARG A 259 15.67 5.89 19.03
CA ARG A 259 14.81 5.15 18.09
C ARG A 259 13.83 6.10 17.42
N PHE A 260 13.25 7.05 18.16
CA PHE A 260 12.38 8.07 17.60
C PHE A 260 13.16 8.99 16.65
N ARG A 261 14.39 9.34 17.03
CA ARG A 261 15.31 10.06 16.12
C ARG A 261 15.60 9.28 14.85
N ALA A 262 15.80 7.97 14.92
CA ALA A 262 16.02 7.13 13.73
C ALA A 262 14.76 7.06 12.85
N LEU A 263 13.57 6.99 13.46
CA LEU A 263 12.28 6.98 12.77
C LEU A 263 12.08 8.24 11.92
N LEU A 264 12.50 9.41 12.40
CA LEU A 264 12.45 10.67 11.64
C LEU A 264 13.23 10.63 10.32
N GLY A 265 14.24 9.76 10.21
CA GLY A 265 14.96 9.56 8.95
C GLY A 265 14.12 8.95 7.83
N GLY A 266 12.94 8.39 8.13
CA GLY A 266 12.00 7.84 7.16
C GLY A 266 10.84 8.78 6.77
N VAL A 267 10.80 10.01 7.31
CA VAL A 267 9.72 10.97 7.04
C VAL A 267 9.98 11.74 5.75
N TRP A 268 8.94 11.98 4.95
CA TRP A 268 9.04 12.78 3.73
C TRP A 268 8.53 14.21 4.00
N TYR A 269 9.43 15.19 4.05
CA TYR A 269 9.12 16.58 4.38
C TYR A 269 9.58 17.58 3.30
N TRP A 270 9.66 17.12 2.04
CA TRP A 270 10.21 17.91 0.92
C TRP A 270 9.35 19.13 0.52
N ASN A 271 8.06 19.11 0.84
CA ASN A 271 7.14 20.24 0.60
C ASN A 271 7.08 21.24 1.75
N GLU A 272 7.72 20.95 2.88
CA GLU A 272 7.65 21.81 4.06
C GLU A 272 8.44 23.12 3.87
N PRO A 273 8.12 24.17 4.65
CA PRO A 273 8.93 25.37 4.74
C PRO A 273 10.41 25.08 5.07
N ASP A 274 11.33 25.91 4.56
CA ASP A 274 12.77 25.70 4.70
C ASP A 274 13.26 25.69 6.15
N ASP A 275 12.59 26.45 7.03
CA ASP A 275 12.89 26.47 8.46
C ASP A 275 12.54 25.13 9.13
N LEU A 276 11.39 24.54 8.80
CA LEU A 276 11.00 23.23 9.30
C LEU A 276 11.94 22.13 8.78
N LYS A 277 12.27 22.16 7.49
CA LYS A 277 13.25 21.26 6.88
C LYS A 277 14.60 21.32 7.59
N ALA A 278 15.12 22.52 7.84
CA ALA A 278 16.41 22.71 8.50
C ALA A 278 16.42 22.13 9.93
N ARG A 279 15.31 22.26 10.66
CA ARG A 279 15.16 21.71 12.01
C ARG A 279 15.14 20.18 11.99
N ILE A 280 14.35 19.57 11.10
CA ILE A 280 14.30 18.11 10.95
C ILE A 280 15.67 17.57 10.53
N ASP A 281 16.32 18.19 9.56
CA ASP A 281 17.68 17.85 9.12
C ASP A 281 18.69 17.85 10.28
N ALA A 282 18.62 18.85 11.16
CA ALA A 282 19.50 18.95 12.31
C ALA A 282 19.31 17.78 13.30
N ILE A 283 18.07 17.31 13.47
CA ILE A 283 17.75 16.14 14.29
C ILE A 283 18.34 14.87 13.66
N VAL A 284 18.09 14.64 12.36
CA VAL A 284 18.49 13.42 11.64
C VAL A 284 20.01 13.31 11.49
N LYS A 285 20.70 14.42 11.19
CA LYS A 285 22.17 14.45 11.09
C LYS A 285 22.85 14.27 12.46
N GLY A 286 22.15 14.61 13.55
CA GLY A 286 22.68 14.60 14.90
C GLY A 286 23.74 15.69 15.13
N PRO A 287 24.24 15.85 16.37
CA PRO A 287 25.35 16.77 16.63
C PRO A 287 26.58 16.33 15.84
N ALA A 288 27.29 17.29 15.24
CA ALA A 288 28.58 17.04 14.60
C ALA A 288 29.50 16.31 15.58
N ARG A 289 30.06 15.17 15.15
CA ARG A 289 31.08 14.44 15.92
C ARG A 289 32.24 15.41 16.20
N PRO A 290 32.73 15.56 17.44
CA PRO A 290 33.81 16.49 17.76
C PRO A 290 35.15 16.20 17.07
N ASP A 291 35.31 15.04 16.41
CA ASP A 291 36.60 14.58 15.88
C ASP A 291 36.50 14.16 14.41
N ALA A 292 36.45 15.14 13.50
CA ALA A 292 36.88 14.95 12.12
C ALA A 292 38.06 15.89 11.88
N PRO A 293 39.31 15.39 11.77
CA PRO A 293 40.46 16.24 11.49
C PRO A 293 40.34 16.87 10.10
N ALA A 294 40.76 18.14 10.04
CA ALA A 294 40.78 18.99 8.85
C ALA A 294 41.67 18.46 7.72
#